data_AF-A0A8T6ITH8-F1
#
_entry.id   AF-A0A8T6ITH8-F1
#
_cell.length_a   1.000
_cell.length_b   1.000
_cell.length_c   1.000
_cell.angle_alpha   90.00
_cell.angle_beta   90.00
_cell.angle_gamma   90.00
#
_symmetry.space_group_name_H-M   'P 1'
#
loop_
_entity.id
_entity.type
_entity.pdbx_description
1 polymer ?
#
loop_
_entity_poly.entity_id
_entity_poly.type
_entity_poly.pdbx_seq_one_letter_code
_entity_poly.pdbx_strand_id
1 'polypeptide(L)'
;METRKGSVAISNSTFSDNLAGQGGAIYSHGADTTLTHVTLMNNRANHIVGAGIYHHSGTLNLRNSIVAGSGRGDDCYGRPTENRGNLSQDGTCSTDVIGDPLLTEMTGAVEHYPLLDASPAHAAADPAFCLPTDQLGNPRRFCDIGAIESERAGDAQPPPAQAIPADCTLADQIVAANTDAPAGACPAGDGADVITLREDIRLNEALPTISSDLTIRGNGHTIDGNNRFRIFDIAAGEVNIKNMTLINGSSPGEHGGAILARGNADVVVAQVTFRNNRAGWGAGAASIEDSRLHASYSRFFDNAAEEKGGGLWFNSRECYDFANPIFDGNSSGAHIPDPEREIFAPHVEFGSGVWSRCETAR
;
A
#
# COMPACT_ATOMS: atom_id res chain seq x y z
N MET A 1 -5.34 17.13 7.37
CA MET A 1 -3.93 17.42 7.05
C MET A 1 -3.73 18.93 6.91
N GLU A 2 -2.65 19.50 7.43
CA GLU A 2 -2.32 20.92 7.30
C GLU A 2 -1.02 21.14 6.53
N THR A 3 -1.00 22.07 5.57
CA THR A 3 0.20 22.41 4.77
C THR A 3 0.61 23.88 4.97
N ARG A 4 1.81 24.13 5.53
CA ARG A 4 2.27 25.48 5.92
C ARG A 4 3.43 26.07 5.09
N LYS A 5 4.36 25.23 4.62
CA LYS A 5 5.54 25.60 3.80
C LYS A 5 5.99 24.40 2.95
N GLY A 6 6.61 24.65 1.80
CA GLY A 6 7.09 23.60 0.89
C GLY A 6 6.01 23.16 -0.12
N SER A 7 6.25 22.05 -0.83
CA SER A 7 5.28 21.43 -1.72
C SER A 7 4.83 20.07 -1.18
N VAL A 8 3.56 19.73 -1.41
CA VAL A 8 2.97 18.43 -1.10
C VAL A 8 2.23 17.95 -2.33
N ALA A 9 2.50 16.71 -2.77
CA ALA A 9 1.72 16.03 -3.79
C ALA A 9 1.07 14.77 -3.18
N ILE A 10 -0.24 14.64 -3.32
CA ILE A 10 -1.00 13.46 -2.90
C ILE A 10 -1.73 12.90 -4.10
N SER A 11 -1.68 11.59 -4.27
CA SER A 11 -2.37 10.90 -5.34
C SER A 11 -3.01 9.60 -4.91
N ASN A 12 -4.03 9.16 -5.65
CA ASN A 12 -4.69 7.86 -5.48
C ASN A 12 -5.01 7.54 -4.01
N SER A 13 -5.60 8.51 -3.32
CA SER A 13 -5.79 8.46 -1.87
C SER A 13 -7.23 8.80 -1.50
N THR A 14 -7.74 8.18 -0.44
CA THR A 14 -9.04 8.53 0.15
C THR A 14 -8.84 9.17 1.52
N PHE A 15 -9.51 10.30 1.75
CA PHE A 15 -9.65 10.95 3.05
C PHE A 15 -11.11 10.91 3.45
N SER A 16 -11.43 10.19 4.52
CA SER A 16 -12.80 10.04 4.98
C SER A 16 -13.01 10.31 6.46
N ASP A 17 -14.19 10.83 6.79
CA ASP A 17 -14.69 11.01 8.16
C ASP A 17 -13.75 11.79 9.09
N ASN A 18 -12.91 12.66 8.52
CA ASN A 18 -12.02 13.50 9.30
C ASN A 18 -12.77 14.72 9.84
N LEU A 19 -12.48 15.11 11.09
CA LEU A 19 -13.05 16.29 11.75
C LEU A 19 -11.94 17.27 12.17
N ALA A 20 -12.05 18.52 11.74
CA ALA A 20 -11.11 19.57 12.12
C ALA A 20 -11.79 20.91 12.46
N GLY A 21 -11.02 21.91 12.90
CA GLY A 21 -11.53 23.28 13.05
C GLY A 21 -11.91 23.91 11.70
N GLN A 22 -11.04 23.74 10.71
CA GLN A 22 -11.16 24.18 9.32
C GLN A 22 -10.49 23.11 8.43
N GLY A 23 -11.03 22.84 7.25
CA GLY A 23 -10.42 21.87 6.33
C GLY A 23 -10.39 20.47 6.92
N GLY A 24 -11.57 19.87 7.11
CA GLY A 24 -11.76 18.56 7.75
C GLY A 24 -10.82 17.51 7.19
N ALA A 25 -10.67 17.45 5.87
CA ALA A 25 -9.61 16.67 5.24
C ALA A 25 -8.33 17.48 5.02
N ILE A 26 -8.40 18.63 4.34
CA ILE A 26 -7.22 19.41 3.96
C ILE A 26 -7.35 20.88 4.39
N TYR A 27 -6.35 21.38 5.10
CA TYR A 27 -6.14 22.79 5.38
C TYR A 27 -4.85 23.26 4.71
N SER A 28 -4.97 24.13 3.70
CA SER A 28 -3.86 24.63 2.89
C SER A 28 -3.57 26.10 3.21
N HIS A 29 -2.38 26.39 3.72
CA HIS A 29 -1.97 27.71 4.20
C HIS A 29 -0.48 28.00 3.93
N GLY A 30 -0.15 28.41 2.70
CA GLY A 30 1.18 28.92 2.31
C GLY A 30 2.10 27.89 1.65
N ALA A 31 1.67 26.64 1.50
CA ALA A 31 2.36 25.59 0.76
C ALA A 31 1.78 25.38 -0.64
N ASP A 32 2.56 24.79 -1.56
CA ASP A 32 2.08 24.33 -2.87
C ASP A 32 1.52 22.91 -2.73
N THR A 33 0.19 22.78 -2.69
CA THR A 33 -0.50 21.49 -2.49
C THR A 33 -1.09 21.02 -3.80
N THR A 34 -0.73 19.83 -4.25
CA THR A 34 -1.30 19.16 -5.43
C THR A 34 -2.02 17.88 -5.01
N LEU A 35 -3.29 17.77 -5.38
CA LEU A 35 -4.13 16.60 -5.14
C LEU A 35 -4.57 16.05 -6.50
N THR A 36 -4.21 14.81 -6.80
CA THR A 36 -4.50 14.16 -8.10
C THR A 36 -5.16 12.80 -7.88
N HIS A 37 -6.39 12.59 -8.34
CA HIS A 37 -7.14 11.35 -8.04
C HIS A 37 -7.28 11.07 -6.53
N VAL A 38 -7.82 12.04 -5.81
CA VAL A 38 -8.11 11.90 -4.39
C VAL A 38 -9.62 11.92 -4.18
N THR A 39 -10.13 11.12 -3.25
CA THR A 39 -11.54 11.15 -2.81
C THR A 39 -11.60 11.69 -1.39
N LEU A 40 -12.21 12.86 -1.20
CA LEU A 40 -12.44 13.49 0.10
C LEU A 40 -13.92 13.37 0.43
N MET A 41 -14.29 12.37 1.21
CA MET A 41 -15.70 12.04 1.49
C MET A 41 -16.03 12.18 2.98
N ASN A 42 -17.19 12.75 3.32
CA ASN A 42 -17.68 12.83 4.70
C ASN A 42 -16.78 13.60 5.69
N ASN A 43 -15.88 14.45 5.19
CA ASN A 43 -15.01 15.26 6.03
C ASN A 43 -15.74 16.52 6.53
N ARG A 44 -15.56 16.84 7.81
CA ARG A 44 -16.31 17.88 8.52
C ARG A 44 -15.37 18.92 9.14
N ALA A 45 -15.84 20.15 9.22
CA ALA A 45 -15.20 21.20 9.99
C ALA A 45 -16.19 21.83 10.99
N ASN A 46 -15.65 22.35 12.10
CA ASN A 46 -16.45 23.12 13.07
C ASN A 46 -16.97 24.44 12.48
N HIS A 47 -16.22 25.02 11.53
CA HIS A 47 -16.70 26.09 10.68
C HIS A 47 -17.47 25.54 9.48
N ILE A 48 -18.55 26.22 9.10
CA ILE A 48 -19.47 25.77 8.03
C ILE A 48 -18.82 25.87 6.64
N VAL A 49 -17.69 26.57 6.46
CA VAL A 49 -17.07 26.73 5.13
C VAL A 49 -15.77 25.92 5.02
N GLY A 50 -15.58 25.23 3.89
CA GLY A 50 -14.38 24.44 3.61
C GLY A 50 -14.22 23.25 4.54
N ALA A 51 -15.31 22.51 4.74
CA ALA A 51 -15.34 21.30 5.55
C ALA A 51 -14.57 20.15 4.91
N GLY A 52 -14.53 20.05 3.58
CA GLY A 52 -13.61 19.17 2.86
C GLY A 52 -12.22 19.78 2.79
N ILE A 53 -12.10 20.88 2.05
CA ILE A 53 -10.87 21.62 1.83
C ILE A 53 -11.02 23.07 2.29
N TYR A 54 -10.10 23.54 3.13
CA TYR A 54 -9.97 24.96 3.44
C TYR A 54 -8.63 25.47 2.90
N HIS A 55 -8.69 26.29 1.86
CA HIS A 55 -7.53 26.91 1.24
C HIS A 55 -7.49 28.41 1.57
N HIS A 56 -6.48 28.82 2.33
CA HIS A 56 -6.31 30.21 2.76
C HIS A 56 -5.30 30.99 1.92
N SER A 57 -4.17 30.36 1.60
CA SER A 57 -3.03 30.97 0.90
C SER A 57 -2.09 29.88 0.34
N GLY A 58 -1.19 30.25 -0.57
CA GLY A 58 -0.33 29.29 -1.30
C GLY A 58 -0.97 28.86 -2.62
N THR A 59 -0.52 27.72 -3.17
CA THR A 59 -1.09 27.14 -4.40
C THR A 59 -1.86 25.88 -4.07
N LEU A 60 -3.08 25.74 -4.58
CA LEU A 60 -3.83 24.49 -4.53
C LEU A 60 -4.15 24.03 -5.95
N ASN A 61 -3.50 22.95 -6.39
CA ASN A 61 -3.80 22.28 -7.66
C ASN A 61 -4.67 21.06 -7.36
N LEU A 62 -5.96 21.13 -7.68
CA LEU A 62 -6.90 20.02 -7.55
C LEU A 62 -7.11 19.42 -8.94
N ARG A 63 -6.86 18.13 -9.09
CA ARG A 63 -6.94 17.42 -10.38
C ARG A 63 -7.65 16.09 -10.21
N ASN A 64 -8.58 15.76 -11.08
CA ASN A 64 -9.23 14.44 -11.16
C ASN A 64 -9.74 13.90 -9.81
N SER A 65 -10.21 14.76 -8.92
CA SER A 65 -10.51 14.46 -7.51
C SER A 65 -11.97 14.74 -7.16
N ILE A 66 -12.48 13.99 -6.18
CA ILE A 66 -13.83 14.14 -5.62
C ILE A 66 -13.73 14.86 -4.27
N VAL A 67 -14.56 15.87 -4.06
CA VAL A 67 -14.82 16.46 -2.74
C VAL A 67 -16.33 16.40 -2.49
N ALA A 68 -16.76 15.68 -1.46
CA ALA A 68 -18.18 15.44 -1.23
C ALA A 68 -18.49 15.07 0.23
N GLY A 69 -19.79 14.99 0.55
CA GLY A 69 -20.25 14.51 1.85
C GLY A 69 -19.94 15.44 3.03
N SER A 70 -19.54 16.70 2.81
CA SER A 70 -19.23 17.66 3.88
C SER A 70 -20.42 18.09 4.76
N GLY A 71 -21.60 17.49 4.54
CA GLY A 71 -22.76 17.60 5.41
C GLY A 71 -23.43 18.96 5.30
N ARG A 72 -23.41 19.74 6.39
CA ARG A 72 -23.96 21.12 6.41
C ARG A 72 -22.93 22.17 5.99
N GLY A 73 -21.67 21.80 5.81
CA GLY A 73 -20.62 22.71 5.42
C GLY A 73 -20.19 22.57 3.96
N ASP A 74 -19.61 23.64 3.41
CA ASP A 74 -19.14 23.72 2.03
C ASP A 74 -17.99 22.72 1.79
N ASP A 75 -18.00 22.03 0.65
CA ASP A 75 -16.92 21.13 0.23
C ASP A 75 -15.56 21.86 0.20
N CYS A 76 -15.53 23.09 -0.32
CA CYS A 76 -14.33 23.93 -0.36
C CYS A 76 -14.56 25.36 0.14
N TYR A 77 -13.54 25.90 0.80
CA TYR A 77 -13.37 27.33 1.02
C TYR A 77 -12.06 27.79 0.39
N GLY A 78 -12.10 28.89 -0.36
CA GLY A 78 -11.00 29.33 -1.20
C GLY A 78 -10.97 28.54 -2.52
N ARG A 79 -10.80 29.25 -3.63
CA ARG A 79 -10.79 28.63 -4.95
C ARG A 79 -9.44 27.93 -5.18
N PRO A 80 -9.43 26.66 -5.62
CA PRO A 80 -8.20 26.03 -6.11
C PRO A 80 -7.55 26.90 -7.19
N THR A 81 -6.23 27.01 -7.15
CA THR A 81 -5.44 27.74 -8.13
C THR A 81 -5.50 27.07 -9.50
N GLU A 82 -5.46 25.74 -9.52
CA GLU A 82 -5.79 24.91 -10.67
C GLU A 82 -6.91 23.95 -10.30
N ASN A 83 -7.91 23.85 -11.16
CA ASN A 83 -9.05 22.97 -11.00
C ASN A 83 -9.33 22.31 -12.36
N ARG A 84 -9.11 21.00 -12.46
CA ARG A 84 -9.19 20.22 -13.70
C ARG A 84 -9.79 18.85 -13.45
N GLY A 85 -10.88 18.52 -14.13
CA GLY A 85 -11.47 17.18 -14.11
C GLY A 85 -11.98 16.77 -12.73
N ASN A 86 -12.39 17.72 -11.89
CA ASN A 86 -12.84 17.43 -10.53
C ASN A 86 -14.36 17.38 -10.41
N LEU A 87 -14.82 16.75 -9.34
CA LEU A 87 -16.22 16.70 -8.93
C LEU A 87 -16.35 17.26 -7.52
N SER A 88 -17.26 18.22 -7.34
CA SER A 88 -17.69 18.70 -6.02
C SER A 88 -19.19 18.51 -5.88
N GLN A 89 -19.63 18.01 -4.74
CA GLN A 89 -21.03 17.75 -4.48
C GLN A 89 -21.86 19.03 -4.48
N ASP A 90 -21.33 20.11 -3.88
CA ASP A 90 -22.03 21.39 -3.75
C ASP A 90 -21.50 22.50 -4.68
N GLY A 91 -20.43 22.22 -5.42
CA GLY A 91 -19.82 23.13 -6.41
C GLY A 91 -18.98 24.26 -5.80
N THR A 92 -18.83 24.32 -4.49
CA THR A 92 -18.05 25.38 -3.80
C THR A 92 -16.56 25.33 -4.14
N CYS A 93 -16.08 24.17 -4.58
CA CYS A 93 -14.74 24.00 -5.13
C CYS A 93 -14.55 24.65 -6.52
N SER A 94 -15.60 25.17 -7.17
CA SER A 94 -15.58 25.71 -8.55
C SER A 94 -15.14 24.68 -9.59
N THR A 95 -15.66 23.46 -9.50
CA THR A 95 -15.29 22.30 -10.32
C THR A 95 -16.07 22.22 -11.63
N ASP A 96 -15.56 21.40 -12.55
CA ASP A 96 -16.18 21.13 -13.86
C ASP A 96 -17.47 20.29 -13.72
N VAL A 97 -17.48 19.37 -12.76
CA VAL A 97 -18.64 18.51 -12.45
C VAL A 97 -19.19 18.90 -11.09
N ILE A 98 -20.50 19.14 -11.03
CA ILE A 98 -21.21 19.49 -9.79
C ILE A 98 -22.38 18.53 -9.59
N GLY A 99 -22.45 17.91 -8.43
CA GLY A 99 -23.53 17.00 -8.05
C GLY A 99 -23.05 15.84 -7.21
N ASP A 100 -23.99 15.04 -6.73
CA ASP A 100 -23.69 13.84 -5.94
C ASP A 100 -22.73 12.92 -6.71
N PRO A 101 -21.56 12.56 -6.15
CA PRO A 101 -20.65 11.62 -6.79
C PRO A 101 -21.23 10.20 -6.89
N LEU A 102 -22.34 9.90 -6.22
CA LEU A 102 -22.98 8.58 -6.20
C LEU A 102 -21.97 7.49 -5.82
N LEU A 103 -21.36 7.68 -4.67
CA LEU A 103 -20.45 6.71 -4.06
C LEU A 103 -21.26 5.66 -3.28
N THR A 104 -20.75 4.43 -3.22
CA THR A 104 -21.25 3.45 -2.24
C THR A 104 -20.79 3.81 -0.83
N GLU A 105 -21.13 2.98 0.16
CA GLU A 105 -20.45 3.00 1.45
C GLU A 105 -18.97 2.62 1.30
N MET A 106 -18.15 3.06 2.26
CA MET A 106 -16.73 2.70 2.31
C MET A 106 -16.58 1.19 2.52
N THR A 107 -15.73 0.56 1.71
CA THR A 107 -15.58 -0.90 1.69
C THR A 107 -14.16 -1.33 1.33
N GLY A 108 -13.95 -2.65 1.35
CA GLY A 108 -12.69 -3.28 0.98
C GLY A 108 -11.63 -3.25 2.08
N ALA A 109 -10.55 -4.02 1.87
CA ALA A 109 -9.41 -4.06 2.77
C ALA A 109 -8.54 -2.79 2.64
N VAL A 110 -8.33 -2.33 1.40
CA VAL A 110 -7.99 -0.93 1.12
C VAL A 110 -9.30 -0.17 1.16
N GLU A 111 -9.57 0.51 2.28
CA GLU A 111 -10.81 1.27 2.43
C GLU A 111 -10.92 2.32 1.32
N HIS A 112 -12.01 2.22 0.56
CA HIS A 112 -12.29 3.11 -0.56
C HIS A 112 -13.80 3.25 -0.77
N TYR A 113 -14.17 4.24 -1.57
CA TYR A 113 -15.54 4.50 -2.00
C TYR A 113 -15.70 4.11 -3.48
N PRO A 114 -16.23 2.92 -3.79
CA PRO A 114 -16.65 2.57 -5.15
C PRO A 114 -17.66 3.56 -5.74
N LEU A 115 -17.58 3.77 -7.05
CA LEU A 115 -18.60 4.50 -7.81
C LEU A 115 -19.81 3.61 -8.05
N LEU A 116 -21.02 4.13 -7.85
CA LEU A 116 -22.25 3.53 -8.36
C LEU A 116 -22.32 3.69 -9.89
N ASP A 117 -23.05 2.81 -10.57
CA ASP A 117 -23.18 2.79 -12.05
C ASP A 117 -23.59 4.13 -12.67
N ALA A 118 -24.41 4.91 -11.97
CA ALA A 118 -24.90 6.20 -12.45
C ALA A 118 -24.01 7.40 -12.09
N SER A 119 -22.84 7.16 -11.50
CA SER A 119 -21.95 8.22 -11.03
C SER A 119 -21.55 9.20 -12.14
N PRO A 120 -21.61 10.52 -11.89
CA PRO A 120 -21.07 11.50 -12.84
C PRO A 120 -19.54 11.56 -12.85
N ALA A 121 -18.84 10.82 -11.97
CA ALA A 121 -17.39 10.70 -11.97
C ALA A 121 -16.85 9.77 -13.09
N HIS A 122 -17.74 8.97 -13.68
CA HIS A 122 -17.45 8.00 -14.73
C HIS A 122 -16.84 8.66 -15.97
N ALA A 123 -15.61 8.28 -16.33
CA ALA A 123 -14.84 8.72 -17.50
C ALA A 123 -14.79 10.25 -17.66
N ALA A 124 -14.84 10.96 -16.54
CA ALA A 124 -14.97 12.41 -16.51
C ALA A 124 -13.67 13.12 -16.07
N ALA A 125 -12.61 12.37 -15.80
CA ALA A 125 -11.31 12.92 -15.44
C ALA A 125 -10.68 13.67 -16.62
N ASP A 126 -9.82 14.66 -16.32
CA ASP A 126 -8.97 15.31 -17.31
C ASP A 126 -7.87 14.31 -17.75
N PRO A 127 -7.83 13.90 -19.03
CA PRO A 127 -6.87 12.93 -19.54
C PRO A 127 -5.42 13.38 -19.39
N ALA A 128 -5.14 14.69 -19.35
CA ALA A 128 -3.78 15.21 -19.21
C ALA A 128 -3.16 14.91 -17.83
N PHE A 129 -3.99 14.60 -16.84
CA PHE A 129 -3.57 14.29 -15.48
C PHE A 129 -3.97 12.88 -15.05
N CYS A 130 -4.40 12.04 -15.99
CA CYS A 130 -4.76 10.65 -15.71
C CYS A 130 -3.51 9.87 -15.22
N LEU A 131 -3.59 9.30 -14.02
CA LEU A 131 -2.50 8.46 -13.49
C LEU A 131 -2.63 7.05 -14.09
N PRO A 132 -1.53 6.28 -14.19
CA PRO A 132 -1.58 4.95 -14.81
C PRO A 132 -2.49 3.97 -14.06
N THR A 133 -2.58 4.12 -12.73
CA THR A 133 -3.33 3.22 -11.85
C THR A 133 -4.14 4.00 -10.80
N ASP A 134 -5.08 3.32 -10.15
CA ASP A 134 -5.90 3.84 -9.05
C ASP A 134 -5.33 3.47 -7.66
N GLN A 135 -6.06 3.77 -6.58
CA GLN A 135 -5.69 3.46 -5.18
C GLN A 135 -5.49 1.96 -4.91
N LEU A 136 -6.17 1.09 -5.67
CA LEU A 136 -6.04 -0.36 -5.58
C LEU A 136 -4.93 -0.90 -6.51
N GLY A 137 -4.36 -0.02 -7.33
CA GLY A 137 -3.40 -0.34 -8.38
C GLY A 137 -4.05 -0.72 -9.72
N ASN A 138 -5.38 -0.72 -9.84
CA ASN A 138 -6.03 -1.09 -11.08
C ASN A 138 -5.70 -0.08 -12.19
N PRO A 139 -5.44 -0.52 -13.44
CA PRO A 139 -5.18 0.40 -14.54
C PRO A 139 -6.38 1.32 -14.81
N ARG A 140 -6.13 2.62 -15.00
CA ARG A 140 -7.18 3.57 -15.39
C ARG A 140 -7.44 3.48 -16.89
N ARG A 141 -8.54 2.86 -17.30
CA ARG A 141 -8.86 2.60 -18.72
C ARG A 141 -9.73 3.70 -19.33
N PHE A 142 -10.69 4.19 -18.57
CA PHE A 142 -11.59 5.27 -18.97
C PHE A 142 -11.32 6.55 -18.17
N CYS A 143 -10.52 6.44 -17.12
CA CYS A 143 -10.10 7.51 -16.22
C CYS A 143 -11.28 8.18 -15.54
N ASP A 144 -11.67 7.61 -14.41
CA ASP A 144 -12.69 8.15 -13.55
C ASP A 144 -12.11 9.24 -12.63
N ILE A 145 -12.97 10.20 -12.27
CA ILE A 145 -12.66 11.19 -11.23
C ILE A 145 -12.60 10.47 -9.87
N GLY A 146 -11.57 10.74 -9.08
CA GLY A 146 -11.41 10.23 -7.72
C GLY A 146 -10.36 9.12 -7.61
N ALA A 147 -10.25 8.58 -6.39
CA ALA A 147 -9.18 7.66 -6.03
C ALA A 147 -9.27 6.26 -6.67
N ILE A 148 -10.44 5.89 -7.21
CA ILE A 148 -10.74 4.55 -7.72
C ILE A 148 -11.13 4.65 -9.19
N GLU A 149 -10.67 3.68 -9.99
CA GLU A 149 -11.23 3.41 -11.32
C GLU A 149 -12.34 2.38 -11.17
N SER A 150 -13.52 2.69 -11.68
CA SER A 150 -14.63 1.75 -11.72
C SER A 150 -14.51 0.75 -12.86
N GLU A 151 -14.98 -0.48 -12.59
CA GLU A 151 -15.19 -1.48 -13.63
C GLU A 151 -16.63 -1.37 -14.13
N ARG A 152 -16.88 -1.02 -15.40
CA ARG A 152 -18.27 -0.95 -15.91
C ARG A 152 -18.77 -2.30 -16.41
N ALA A 153 -20.02 -2.61 -16.07
CA ALA A 153 -20.76 -3.72 -16.63
C ALA A 153 -21.00 -3.50 -18.14
N GLY A 154 -20.20 -4.18 -18.97
CA GLY A 154 -20.19 -4.03 -20.43
C GLY A 154 -18.80 -3.85 -21.01
N ASP A 155 -17.84 -3.50 -20.18
CA ASP A 155 -16.42 -3.53 -20.52
C ASP A 155 -15.94 -4.97 -20.38
N ALA A 156 -15.91 -5.69 -21.50
CA ALA A 156 -15.15 -6.93 -21.58
C ALA A 156 -13.65 -6.61 -21.40
N GLN A 157 -13.24 -6.48 -20.13
CA GLN A 157 -11.91 -6.48 -19.52
C GLN A 157 -10.66 -6.06 -20.34
N PRO A 158 -10.71 -5.31 -21.44
CA PRO A 158 -9.84 -5.68 -22.59
C PRO A 158 -9.52 -7.21 -22.69
N PRO A 159 -8.64 -7.70 -23.56
CA PRO A 159 -7.96 -8.92 -23.18
C PRO A 159 -7.30 -8.62 -21.82
N PRO A 160 -7.35 -9.54 -20.83
CA PRO A 160 -6.35 -9.49 -19.78
C PRO A 160 -5.00 -9.31 -20.49
N ALA A 161 -4.05 -8.56 -19.92
CA ALA A 161 -2.65 -8.82 -20.24
C ALA A 161 -2.50 -10.34 -20.26
N GLN A 162 -2.30 -10.87 -21.48
CA GLN A 162 -2.72 -12.20 -21.95
C GLN A 162 -3.40 -13.08 -20.89
N ALA A 163 -4.70 -13.36 -21.02
CA ALA A 163 -5.48 -14.22 -20.10
C ALA A 163 -4.60 -15.30 -19.48
N ILE A 164 -4.15 -15.04 -18.24
CA ILE A 164 -3.12 -15.85 -17.61
C ILE A 164 -3.67 -17.27 -17.57
N PRO A 165 -3.05 -18.24 -18.29
CA PRO A 165 -3.62 -19.57 -18.40
C PRO A 165 -3.90 -20.17 -17.02
N ALA A 166 -4.93 -21.02 -16.91
CA ALA A 166 -5.32 -21.58 -15.61
C ALA A 166 -4.19 -22.43 -14.97
N ASP A 167 -3.30 -22.93 -15.82
CA ASP A 167 -2.09 -23.68 -15.49
C ASP A 167 -0.85 -22.79 -15.31
N CYS A 168 -0.95 -21.47 -15.47
CA CYS A 168 0.13 -20.54 -15.14
C CYS A 168 0.13 -20.27 -13.63
N THR A 169 1.04 -20.97 -12.95
CA THR A 169 1.15 -20.98 -11.49
C THR A 169 1.76 -19.67 -10.96
N LEU A 170 1.71 -19.45 -9.63
CA LEU A 170 2.43 -18.33 -9.02
C LEU A 170 3.95 -18.45 -9.24
N ALA A 171 4.50 -19.67 -9.16
CA ALA A 171 5.91 -19.91 -9.41
C ALA A 171 6.30 -19.51 -10.84
N ASP A 172 5.53 -19.96 -11.83
CA ASP A 172 5.78 -19.63 -13.23
C ASP A 172 5.64 -18.13 -13.51
N GLN A 173 4.68 -17.45 -12.86
CA GLN A 173 4.53 -15.99 -12.99
C GLN A 173 5.76 -15.24 -12.46
N ILE A 174 6.37 -15.70 -11.36
CA ILE A 174 7.60 -15.11 -10.83
C ILE A 174 8.77 -15.36 -11.79
N VAL A 175 8.88 -16.55 -12.40
CA VAL A 175 9.93 -16.80 -13.41
C VAL A 175 9.73 -15.92 -14.63
N ALA A 176 8.50 -15.82 -15.14
CA ALA A 176 8.19 -15.00 -16.30
C ALA A 176 8.53 -13.52 -16.04
N ALA A 177 8.22 -13.00 -14.85
CA ALA A 177 8.55 -11.65 -14.45
C ALA A 177 10.07 -11.42 -14.35
N ASN A 178 10.80 -12.35 -13.73
CA ASN A 178 12.25 -12.23 -13.60
C ASN A 178 13.00 -12.27 -14.93
N THR A 179 12.42 -12.85 -15.98
CA THR A 179 13.15 -13.16 -17.22
C THR A 179 12.63 -12.44 -18.45
N ASP A 180 11.51 -11.72 -18.36
CA ASP A 180 10.78 -11.17 -19.50
C ASP A 180 10.56 -12.22 -20.62
N ALA A 181 10.40 -13.48 -20.22
CA ALA A 181 10.29 -14.63 -21.11
C ALA A 181 9.18 -15.57 -20.64
N PRO A 182 8.56 -16.36 -21.53
CA PRO A 182 7.51 -17.29 -21.13
C PRO A 182 8.06 -18.36 -20.16
N ALA A 183 7.28 -18.71 -19.15
CA ALA A 183 7.64 -19.71 -18.15
C ALA A 183 6.44 -20.61 -17.84
N GLY A 184 6.62 -21.94 -17.91
CA GLY A 184 5.49 -22.87 -17.78
C GLY A 184 4.39 -22.55 -18.80
N ALA A 185 3.16 -22.36 -18.31
CA ALA A 185 2.04 -21.88 -19.13
C ALA A 185 1.91 -20.34 -19.14
N CYS A 186 2.77 -19.62 -18.41
CA CYS A 186 2.74 -18.18 -18.36
C CYS A 186 3.37 -17.56 -19.62
N PRO A 187 2.76 -16.49 -20.15
CA PRO A 187 3.39 -15.68 -21.17
C PRO A 187 4.58 -14.90 -20.60
N ALA A 188 5.39 -14.32 -21.49
CA ALA A 188 6.47 -13.42 -21.09
C ALA A 188 5.93 -12.18 -20.35
N GLY A 189 6.67 -11.76 -19.31
CA GLY A 189 6.54 -10.43 -18.72
C GLY A 189 7.03 -9.32 -19.68
N ASP A 190 6.89 -8.07 -19.24
CA ASP A 190 7.45 -6.90 -19.92
C ASP A 190 7.83 -5.81 -18.90
N GLY A 191 9.09 -5.82 -18.47
CA GLY A 191 9.65 -4.81 -17.57
C GLY A 191 9.18 -5.00 -16.13
N ALA A 192 8.48 -4.01 -15.57
CA ALA A 192 7.96 -4.13 -14.20
C ALA A 192 6.62 -4.87 -14.22
N ASP A 193 6.60 -6.09 -13.69
CA ASP A 193 5.44 -6.98 -13.78
C ASP A 193 4.46 -6.85 -12.60
N VAL A 194 3.22 -7.26 -12.87
CA VAL A 194 2.14 -7.30 -11.87
C VAL A 194 1.52 -8.69 -11.82
N ILE A 195 1.68 -9.36 -10.68
CA ILE A 195 1.01 -10.62 -10.37
C ILE A 195 -0.23 -10.30 -9.52
N THR A 196 -1.38 -10.84 -9.89
CA THR A 196 -2.62 -10.73 -9.10
C THR A 196 -3.09 -12.12 -8.69
N LEU A 197 -3.21 -12.36 -7.40
CA LEU A 197 -3.74 -13.62 -6.88
C LEU A 197 -5.23 -13.73 -7.21
N ARG A 198 -5.63 -14.92 -7.65
CA ARG A 198 -7.01 -15.25 -8.05
C ARG A 198 -7.71 -16.18 -7.06
N GLU A 199 -6.93 -16.78 -6.16
CA GLU A 199 -7.36 -17.75 -5.17
C GLU A 199 -6.33 -17.82 -4.04
N ASP A 200 -6.71 -18.49 -2.96
CA ASP A 200 -5.76 -18.83 -1.90
C ASP A 200 -4.78 -19.91 -2.39
N ILE A 201 -3.50 -19.73 -2.08
CA ILE A 201 -2.42 -20.59 -2.53
C ILE A 201 -1.80 -21.31 -1.34
N ARG A 202 -1.78 -22.64 -1.37
CA ARG A 202 -0.98 -23.44 -0.45
C ARG A 202 0.26 -23.96 -1.16
N LEU A 203 1.44 -23.60 -0.67
CA LEU A 203 2.71 -24.02 -1.27
C LEU A 203 2.96 -25.53 -1.11
N ASN A 204 3.21 -26.18 -2.23
CA ASN A 204 3.67 -27.57 -2.34
C ASN A 204 5.16 -27.67 -2.71
N GLU A 205 5.74 -26.57 -3.16
CA GLU A 205 7.15 -26.37 -3.47
C GLU A 205 7.59 -24.93 -3.12
N ALA A 206 8.90 -24.69 -3.09
CA ALA A 206 9.43 -23.35 -2.85
C ALA A 206 9.19 -22.46 -4.07
N LEU A 207 8.79 -21.20 -3.84
CA LEU A 207 8.69 -20.23 -4.91
C LEU A 207 10.08 -19.82 -5.42
N PRO A 208 10.21 -19.47 -6.71
CA PRO A 208 11.45 -18.90 -7.25
C PRO A 208 11.83 -17.60 -6.54
N THR A 209 13.13 -17.33 -6.43
CA THR A 209 13.64 -16.06 -5.92
C THR A 209 13.19 -14.91 -6.83
N ILE A 210 12.68 -13.83 -6.25
CA ILE A 210 12.35 -12.59 -6.97
C ILE A 210 13.64 -11.79 -7.17
N SER A 211 13.95 -11.41 -8.41
CA SER A 211 15.19 -10.72 -8.79
C SER A 211 14.97 -9.50 -9.68
N SER A 212 13.72 -9.05 -9.82
CA SER A 212 13.26 -7.96 -10.68
C SER A 212 12.23 -7.11 -9.96
N ASP A 213 11.92 -5.94 -10.51
CA ASP A 213 10.84 -5.08 -10.00
C ASP A 213 9.50 -5.80 -10.19
N LEU A 214 8.76 -5.98 -9.10
CA LEU A 214 7.57 -6.84 -9.10
C LEU A 214 6.50 -6.31 -8.16
N THR A 215 5.28 -6.20 -8.65
CA THR A 215 4.10 -5.96 -7.81
C THR A 215 3.29 -7.25 -7.66
N ILE A 216 3.00 -7.65 -6.43
CA ILE A 216 2.11 -8.78 -6.11
C ILE A 216 0.87 -8.25 -5.39
N ARG A 217 -0.27 -8.34 -6.05
CA ARG A 217 -1.59 -7.99 -5.52
C ARG A 217 -2.29 -9.23 -5.00
N GLY A 218 -2.56 -9.22 -3.71
CA GLY A 218 -3.20 -10.34 -3.05
C GLY A 218 -4.69 -10.46 -3.27
N ASN A 219 -5.38 -9.34 -3.56
CA ASN A 219 -6.83 -9.31 -3.65
C ASN A 219 -7.55 -9.93 -2.42
N GLY A 220 -6.95 -9.81 -1.23
CA GLY A 220 -7.44 -10.40 0.01
C GLY A 220 -7.12 -11.89 0.19
N HIS A 221 -6.48 -12.55 -0.77
CA HIS A 221 -6.14 -13.97 -0.71
C HIS A 221 -4.98 -14.27 0.25
N THR A 222 -4.88 -15.55 0.59
CA THR A 222 -3.85 -16.10 1.47
C THR A 222 -2.80 -16.88 0.69
N ILE A 223 -1.52 -16.70 1.01
CA ILE A 223 -0.46 -17.65 0.67
C ILE A 223 -0.02 -18.38 1.94
N ASP A 224 -0.19 -19.70 1.95
CA ASP A 224 0.19 -20.61 3.03
C ASP A 224 1.48 -21.35 2.67
N GLY A 225 2.57 -21.04 3.38
CA GLY A 225 3.88 -21.70 3.24
C GLY A 225 3.92 -23.15 3.72
N ASN A 226 2.78 -23.68 4.17
CA ASN A 226 2.56 -25.08 4.50
C ASN A 226 3.47 -25.60 5.63
N ASN A 227 3.97 -24.69 6.49
CA ASN A 227 4.98 -24.96 7.52
C ASN A 227 6.27 -25.59 6.96
N ARG A 228 6.54 -25.41 5.66
CA ARG A 228 7.64 -26.09 4.97
C ARG A 228 8.48 -25.18 4.10
N PHE A 229 7.90 -24.10 3.60
CA PHE A 229 8.53 -23.24 2.62
C PHE A 229 8.58 -21.81 3.11
N ARG A 230 9.70 -21.13 2.86
CA ARG A 230 9.72 -19.67 2.81
C ARG A 230 8.76 -19.23 1.71
N ILE A 231 7.96 -18.19 1.96
CA ILE A 231 7.00 -17.73 0.96
C ILE A 231 7.72 -16.93 -0.13
N PHE A 232 8.44 -15.86 0.23
CA PHE A 232 9.20 -15.06 -0.72
C PHE A 232 10.68 -14.94 -0.33
N ASP A 233 11.57 -15.23 -1.26
CA ASP A 233 12.98 -14.85 -1.23
C ASP A 233 13.19 -13.75 -2.27
N ILE A 234 13.59 -12.56 -1.84
CA ILE A 234 13.73 -11.35 -2.66
C ILE A 234 15.20 -10.96 -2.68
N ALA A 235 15.83 -11.01 -3.84
CA ALA A 235 17.27 -10.77 -3.99
C ALA A 235 17.63 -9.42 -4.63
N ALA A 236 16.67 -8.73 -5.26
CA ALA A 236 16.83 -7.42 -5.86
C ALA A 236 15.46 -6.82 -6.23
N GLY A 237 15.47 -5.57 -6.70
CA GLY A 237 14.31 -4.88 -7.27
C GLY A 237 13.45 -4.14 -6.24
N GLU A 238 12.55 -3.32 -6.75
CA GLU A 238 11.44 -2.75 -5.98
C GLU A 238 10.27 -3.75 -5.97
N VAL A 239 10.04 -4.39 -4.82
CA VAL A 239 9.03 -5.43 -4.68
C VAL A 239 7.87 -4.94 -3.82
N ASN A 240 6.71 -4.79 -4.45
CA ASN A 240 5.49 -4.26 -3.87
C ASN A 240 4.49 -5.39 -3.55
N ILE A 241 4.35 -5.78 -2.29
CA ILE A 241 3.43 -6.83 -1.84
C ILE A 241 2.24 -6.20 -1.13
N LYS A 242 1.02 -6.39 -1.65
CA LYS A 242 -0.15 -5.64 -1.18
C LYS A 242 -1.39 -6.51 -0.98
N ASN A 243 -2.18 -6.22 0.06
CA ASN A 243 -3.52 -6.76 0.29
C ASN A 243 -3.58 -8.31 0.28
N MET A 244 -2.79 -8.98 1.12
CA MET A 244 -2.79 -10.45 1.28
C MET A 244 -2.53 -10.89 2.72
N THR A 245 -2.75 -12.18 2.97
CA THR A 245 -2.28 -12.85 4.19
C THR A 245 -1.16 -13.83 3.85
N LEU A 246 -0.03 -13.74 4.55
CA LEU A 246 1.12 -14.64 4.45
C LEU A 246 1.20 -15.49 5.72
N ILE A 247 0.91 -16.78 5.61
CA ILE A 247 0.82 -17.68 6.78
C ILE A 247 1.72 -18.89 6.70
N ASN A 248 2.12 -19.39 7.87
CA ASN A 248 2.83 -20.66 8.03
C ASN A 248 4.08 -20.79 7.12
N GLY A 249 4.70 -19.67 6.74
CA GLY A 249 6.00 -19.64 6.09
C GLY A 249 7.05 -20.22 7.02
N SER A 250 7.91 -21.09 6.52
CA SER A 250 8.93 -21.73 7.36
C SER A 250 10.29 -21.85 6.69
N SER A 251 11.33 -21.41 7.40
CA SER A 251 12.73 -21.58 7.02
C SER A 251 13.57 -22.09 8.21
N PRO A 252 13.43 -23.37 8.59
CA PRO A 252 14.20 -23.94 9.70
C PRO A 252 15.71 -23.84 9.42
N GLY A 253 16.49 -23.33 10.37
CA GLY A 253 17.94 -23.15 10.19
C GLY A 253 18.34 -22.07 9.18
N GLU A 254 17.43 -21.17 8.79
CA GLU A 254 17.72 -20.02 7.94
C GLU A 254 16.94 -18.77 8.40
N HIS A 255 17.20 -17.64 7.76
CA HIS A 255 16.54 -16.35 7.98
C HIS A 255 15.22 -16.24 7.21
N GLY A 256 14.22 -15.58 7.80
CA GLY A 256 12.99 -15.14 7.10
C GLY A 256 12.01 -16.27 6.80
N GLY A 257 11.00 -16.44 7.65
CA GLY A 257 9.97 -17.48 7.48
C GLY A 257 8.97 -17.16 6.37
N ALA A 258 8.39 -15.96 6.37
CA ALA A 258 7.53 -15.51 5.28
C ALA A 258 8.36 -14.84 4.17
N ILE A 259 9.15 -13.82 4.53
CA ILE A 259 9.98 -13.05 3.60
C ILE A 259 11.45 -13.07 4.05
N LEU A 260 12.34 -13.33 3.11
CA LEU A 260 13.75 -12.95 3.20
C LEU A 260 14.04 -11.93 2.10
N ALA A 261 14.52 -10.74 2.46
CA ALA A 261 14.98 -9.73 1.52
C ALA A 261 16.50 -9.57 1.65
N ARG A 262 17.21 -9.61 0.52
CA ARG A 262 18.67 -9.52 0.42
C ARG A 262 19.06 -8.77 -0.85
N GLY A 263 20.32 -8.35 -0.95
CA GLY A 263 20.90 -7.85 -2.20
C GLY A 263 20.46 -6.45 -2.63
N ASN A 264 20.20 -5.55 -1.66
CA ASN A 264 19.71 -4.18 -1.88
C ASN A 264 18.31 -4.11 -2.51
N ALA A 265 17.44 -5.04 -2.16
CA ALA A 265 16.03 -4.96 -2.52
C ALA A 265 15.31 -3.84 -1.74
N ASP A 266 14.30 -3.24 -2.36
CA ASP A 266 13.38 -2.32 -1.70
C ASP A 266 12.01 -2.98 -1.60
N VAL A 267 11.64 -3.43 -0.39
CA VAL A 267 10.40 -4.19 -0.17
C VAL A 267 9.35 -3.29 0.42
N VAL A 268 8.23 -3.13 -0.29
CA VAL A 268 7.06 -2.38 0.19
C VAL A 268 5.94 -3.36 0.52
N VAL A 269 5.54 -3.42 1.79
CA VAL A 269 4.39 -4.21 2.24
C VAL A 269 3.26 -3.28 2.66
N ALA A 270 2.12 -3.39 1.99
CA ALA A 270 0.94 -2.57 2.30
C ALA A 270 -0.26 -3.45 2.55
N GLN A 271 -0.86 -3.35 3.74
CA GLN A 271 -2.00 -4.17 4.14
C GLN A 271 -1.75 -5.67 4.04
N VAL A 272 -0.57 -6.10 4.48
CA VAL A 272 -0.20 -7.51 4.52
C VAL A 272 -0.33 -8.01 5.94
N THR A 273 -0.97 -9.17 6.12
CA THR A 273 -1.01 -9.86 7.40
C THR A 273 -0.02 -11.02 7.39
N PHE A 274 1.03 -10.95 8.21
CA PHE A 274 1.98 -12.02 8.46
C PHE A 274 1.55 -12.78 9.71
N ARG A 275 1.22 -14.07 9.58
CA ARG A 275 0.77 -14.87 10.73
C ARG A 275 1.39 -16.25 10.82
N ASN A 276 1.84 -16.66 12.02
CA ASN A 276 2.38 -18.00 12.28
C ASN A 276 3.59 -18.36 11.38
N ASN A 277 4.39 -17.37 10.96
CA ASN A 277 5.58 -17.65 10.17
C ASN A 277 6.77 -17.93 11.10
N ARG A 278 7.63 -18.90 10.73
CA ARG A 278 8.73 -19.38 11.56
C ARG A 278 10.08 -19.41 10.84
N ALA A 279 11.13 -18.91 11.47
CA ALA A 279 12.50 -19.04 10.98
C ALA A 279 13.43 -19.68 12.02
N GLY A 280 14.59 -20.19 11.59
CA GLY A 280 15.68 -20.56 12.50
C GLY A 280 16.39 -19.32 13.02
N TRP A 281 16.79 -18.43 12.11
CA TRP A 281 17.49 -17.18 12.40
C TRP A 281 16.72 -15.97 11.88
N GLY A 282 17.15 -14.76 12.25
CA GLY A 282 16.55 -13.53 11.73
C GLY A 282 15.14 -13.27 12.28
N ALA A 283 14.10 -13.62 11.52
CA ALA A 283 12.71 -13.35 11.86
C ALA A 283 11.69 -14.28 11.21
N GLY A 284 10.60 -14.55 11.94
CA GLY A 284 9.49 -15.35 11.44
C GLY A 284 8.76 -14.67 10.29
N ALA A 285 8.38 -13.40 10.43
CA ALA A 285 7.61 -12.71 9.39
C ALA A 285 8.49 -12.23 8.23
N ALA A 286 9.44 -11.33 8.49
CA ALA A 286 10.34 -10.82 7.47
C ALA A 286 11.74 -10.54 8.01
N SER A 287 12.74 -11.08 7.32
CA SER A 287 14.16 -10.86 7.58
C SER A 287 14.74 -10.01 6.45
N ILE A 288 15.33 -8.87 6.78
CA ILE A 288 15.82 -7.88 5.82
C ILE A 288 17.34 -7.72 5.99
N GLU A 289 18.10 -8.13 4.97
CA GLU A 289 19.56 -8.15 4.94
C GLU A 289 20.06 -7.22 3.84
N ASP A 290 20.86 -6.20 4.19
CA ASP A 290 21.39 -5.24 3.21
C ASP A 290 20.31 -4.73 2.23
N SER A 291 19.08 -4.53 2.73
CA SER A 291 17.87 -4.21 1.97
C SER A 291 16.96 -3.28 2.80
N ARG A 292 15.86 -2.82 2.20
CA ARG A 292 14.86 -1.96 2.85
C ARG A 292 13.50 -2.65 2.98
N LEU A 293 12.76 -2.21 4.00
CA LEU A 293 11.36 -2.57 4.20
C LEU A 293 10.57 -1.31 4.57
N HIS A 294 9.57 -1.00 3.75
CA HIS A 294 8.51 -0.04 4.06
C HIS A 294 7.23 -0.82 4.35
N ALA A 295 6.71 -0.70 5.58
CA ALA A 295 5.49 -1.39 5.96
C ALA A 295 4.39 -0.41 6.34
N SER A 296 3.26 -0.46 5.62
CA SER A 296 2.09 0.36 5.89
C SER A 296 0.86 -0.51 6.15
N TYR A 297 0.09 -0.19 7.18
CA TYR A 297 -1.16 -0.87 7.55
C TYR A 297 -1.04 -2.40 7.64
N SER A 298 0.16 -2.91 7.90
CA SER A 298 0.48 -4.33 7.88
C SER A 298 0.53 -4.88 9.29
N ARG A 299 0.19 -6.16 9.45
CA ARG A 299 0.05 -6.79 10.76
C ARG A 299 0.94 -8.01 10.86
N PHE A 300 1.61 -8.18 11.99
CA PHE A 300 2.58 -9.24 12.27
C PHE A 300 2.15 -9.98 13.54
N PHE A 301 1.51 -11.13 13.37
CA PHE A 301 0.91 -11.94 14.43
C PHE A 301 1.62 -13.28 14.61
N ASP A 302 1.90 -13.67 15.84
CA ASP A 302 2.32 -15.04 16.18
C ASP A 302 3.51 -15.56 15.36
N ASN A 303 4.40 -14.66 14.92
CA ASN A 303 5.58 -15.05 14.15
C ASN A 303 6.71 -15.40 15.11
N ALA A 304 7.48 -16.43 14.77
CA ALA A 304 8.49 -16.99 15.64
C ALA A 304 9.85 -17.11 14.95
N ALA A 305 10.92 -16.96 15.71
CA ALA A 305 12.27 -17.30 15.25
C ALA A 305 13.05 -18.02 16.35
N GLU A 306 13.91 -18.98 16.00
CA GLU A 306 14.60 -19.77 17.02
C GLU A 306 15.67 -18.97 17.77
N GLU A 307 16.30 -17.95 17.18
CA GLU A 307 17.32 -17.16 17.89
C GLU A 307 16.95 -15.69 18.18
N LYS A 308 16.69 -14.90 17.14
CA LYS A 308 16.46 -13.44 17.24
C LYS A 308 15.19 -13.06 16.47
N GLY A 309 14.63 -11.87 16.76
CA GLY A 309 13.67 -11.16 15.88
C GLY A 309 12.35 -11.84 15.53
N GLY A 310 11.58 -12.36 16.50
CA GLY A 310 10.36 -13.15 16.24
C GLY A 310 9.44 -12.65 15.11
N GLY A 311 9.13 -11.35 15.12
CA GLY A 311 8.35 -10.70 14.07
C GLY A 311 9.21 -10.26 12.88
N LEU A 312 10.08 -9.28 13.10
CA LEU A 312 10.93 -8.68 12.08
C LEU A 312 12.39 -8.65 12.52
N TRP A 313 13.29 -8.75 11.54
CA TRP A 313 14.72 -8.61 11.76
C TRP A 313 15.40 -7.87 10.64
N PHE A 314 16.35 -7.04 11.05
CA PHE A 314 17.01 -6.07 10.21
C PHE A 314 18.51 -6.20 10.40
N ASN A 315 19.21 -6.44 9.30
CA ASN A 315 20.66 -6.43 9.20
C ASN A 315 21.07 -5.63 7.98
N SER A 316 20.75 -4.34 8.02
CA SER A 316 21.16 -3.34 7.02
C SER A 316 21.52 -2.04 7.73
N ARG A 317 22.25 -1.16 7.02
CA ARG A 317 22.60 0.19 7.50
C ARG A 317 21.56 1.25 7.15
N GLU A 318 20.43 0.85 6.56
CA GLU A 318 19.45 1.77 5.98
C GLU A 318 18.20 1.93 6.87
N CYS A 319 17.47 3.03 6.65
CA CYS A 319 16.30 3.40 7.44
C CYS A 319 15.07 2.57 7.03
N TYR A 320 14.21 2.27 8.00
CA TYR A 320 12.95 1.54 7.81
C TYR A 320 11.78 2.45 8.19
N ASP A 321 10.79 2.60 7.32
CA ASP A 321 9.57 3.35 7.65
C ASP A 321 8.40 2.40 7.90
N PHE A 322 7.76 2.62 9.06
CA PHE A 322 6.57 1.93 9.46
C PHE A 322 5.42 2.92 9.62
N ALA A 323 4.33 2.69 8.90
CA ALA A 323 3.11 3.48 9.02
C ALA A 323 1.97 2.58 9.52
N ASN A 324 1.56 2.76 10.78
CA ASN A 324 0.48 1.98 11.41
C ASN A 324 0.66 0.45 11.38
N PRO A 325 1.85 -0.12 11.69
CA PRO A 325 1.95 -1.56 11.82
C PRO A 325 1.31 -2.05 13.13
N ILE A 326 0.84 -3.30 13.13
CA ILE A 326 0.39 -3.98 14.35
C ILE A 326 1.29 -5.20 14.59
N PHE A 327 1.89 -5.30 15.77
CA PHE A 327 2.70 -6.45 16.18
C PHE A 327 2.08 -7.09 17.42
N ASP A 328 1.80 -8.40 17.36
CA ASP A 328 1.18 -9.13 18.46
C ASP A 328 1.61 -10.61 18.45
N GLY A 329 1.79 -11.22 19.61
CA GLY A 329 2.15 -12.64 19.74
C GLY A 329 3.52 -13.09 19.17
N ASN A 330 4.37 -12.19 18.67
CA ASN A 330 5.65 -12.57 18.07
C ASN A 330 6.70 -13.00 19.12
N SER A 331 7.52 -14.03 18.84
CA SER A 331 8.43 -14.63 19.83
C SER A 331 9.79 -15.05 19.26
N SER A 332 10.86 -15.01 20.07
CA SER A 332 12.19 -15.54 19.69
C SER A 332 12.80 -16.44 20.77
N GLY A 333 13.64 -17.40 20.39
CA GLY A 333 14.07 -18.52 21.23
C GLY A 333 15.57 -18.65 21.59
N ALA A 334 16.41 -17.61 21.65
CA ALA A 334 17.77 -17.79 22.22
C ALA A 334 18.28 -16.59 23.05
N HIS A 335 18.42 -16.84 24.36
CA HIS A 335 19.28 -16.12 25.30
C HIS A 335 20.67 -16.79 25.25
N ILE A 336 21.65 -16.17 24.60
CA ILE A 336 23.08 -16.51 24.73
C ILE A 336 23.83 -15.21 25.06
N PRO A 337 24.42 -15.07 26.26
CA PRO A 337 25.21 -13.90 26.61
C PRO A 337 26.54 -13.95 25.83
N ASP A 338 26.74 -13.00 24.92
CA ASP A 338 28.05 -12.72 24.32
C ASP A 338 28.82 -11.76 25.26
N PRO A 339 29.93 -12.19 25.89
CA PRO A 339 30.64 -11.40 26.89
C PRO A 339 31.45 -10.23 26.34
N GLU A 340 31.50 -9.98 25.01
CA GLU A 340 32.32 -8.88 24.46
C GLU A 340 31.57 -7.68 23.86
N ARG A 341 30.23 -7.61 23.98
CA ARG A 341 29.48 -6.40 23.57
C ARG A 341 28.39 -5.99 24.56
N GLU A 342 28.80 -5.63 25.77
CA GLU A 342 27.95 -4.89 26.70
C GLU A 342 27.95 -3.37 26.37
N ILE A 343 26.81 -2.88 25.88
CA ILE A 343 26.21 -1.66 26.45
C ILE A 343 24.77 -2.04 26.81
N PHE A 344 24.57 -2.31 28.10
CA PHE A 344 23.27 -2.45 28.72
C PHE A 344 22.54 -1.10 28.77
N ALA A 345 21.24 -1.11 28.49
CA ALA A 345 20.29 -0.40 29.34
C ALA A 345 18.95 -1.19 29.41
N PRO A 346 18.40 -1.40 30.61
CA PRO A 346 17.20 -2.18 30.85
C PRO A 346 15.91 -1.34 30.68
N HIS A 347 14.83 -2.01 30.27
CA HIS A 347 13.41 -1.59 30.35
C HIS A 347 12.93 -0.35 29.57
N VAL A 348 12.28 -0.61 28.42
CA VAL A 348 10.86 -0.29 28.17
C VAL A 348 10.28 -1.49 27.39
N GLU A 349 9.27 -2.17 27.94
CA GLU A 349 8.61 -3.31 27.30
C GLU A 349 7.82 -2.85 26.06
N PHE A 350 8.46 -2.92 24.90
CA PHE A 350 7.81 -3.26 23.64
C PHE A 350 8.00 -4.77 23.49
N GLY A 351 6.92 -5.55 23.61
CA GLY A 351 6.97 -7.01 23.60
C GLY A 351 7.83 -7.55 22.46
N SER A 352 8.94 -8.21 22.83
CA SER A 352 9.80 -9.10 22.03
C SER A 352 9.58 -9.15 20.50
N GLY A 353 9.80 -8.05 19.77
CA GLY A 353 9.41 -8.03 18.35
C GLY A 353 10.26 -7.24 17.34
N VAL A 354 11.03 -6.21 17.75
CA VAL A 354 11.75 -5.34 16.81
C VAL A 354 13.09 -4.86 17.40
N TRP A 355 14.17 -4.94 16.63
CA TRP A 355 15.50 -4.37 16.95
C TRP A 355 15.90 -3.39 15.84
N SER A 356 16.25 -2.14 16.18
CA SER A 356 16.83 -1.18 15.22
C SER A 356 17.93 -0.34 15.89
N ARG A 357 18.99 -0.01 15.13
CA ARG A 357 20.01 1.00 15.49
C ARG A 357 19.96 2.10 14.43
N CYS A 358 19.47 3.28 14.78
CA CYS A 358 19.62 4.49 13.97
C CYS A 358 20.74 5.35 14.57
N GLU A 359 21.89 5.44 13.90
CA GLU A 359 22.79 6.59 14.07
C GLU A 359 22.41 7.61 13.01
N THR A 360 21.82 8.72 13.43
CA THR A 360 21.64 9.89 12.59
C THR A 360 23.01 10.45 12.22
N ALA A 361 23.45 10.28 10.97
CA ALA A 361 24.59 11.01 10.44
C ALA A 361 24.23 12.51 10.39
N ARG A 362 25.14 13.33 10.94
CA ARG A 362 25.10 14.79 10.93
C ARG A 362 25.40 15.38 9.56
#